data_AF-A0A7C3W3I1-F1
#
_entry.id   AF-A0A7C3W3I1-F1
#
_cell.length_a   1.000
_cell.length_b   1.000
_cell.length_c   1.000
_cell.angle_alpha   90.00
_cell.angle_beta   90.00
_cell.angle_gamma   90.00
#
_symmetry.space_group_name_H-M   'P 1'
#
loop_
_entity.id
_entity.type
_entity.pdbx_description
1 polymer ?
#
loop_
_entity_poly.entity_id
_entity_poly.type
_entity_poly.pdbx_seq_one_letter_code
_entity_poly.pdbx_strand_id
1 'polypeptide(L)' 'PAGANQIVGRLEGIGLLREITGYARNRRFRFEPYLRLFEEGGE' A
#
# COMPACT_ATOMS: atom_id res chain seq x y z
N PRO A 1 3.19 14.70 -16.23
CA PRO A 1 3.17 13.25 -15.94
C PRO A 1 3.15 13.05 -14.42
N ALA A 2 2.23 12.25 -13.89
CA ALA A 2 2.24 11.91 -12.48
C ALA A 2 3.35 10.88 -12.22
N GLY A 3 4.35 11.23 -11.41
CA GLY A 3 5.38 10.27 -11.01
C GLY A 3 4.80 9.20 -10.07
N ALA A 4 5.42 8.02 -10.02
CA ALA A 4 4.98 6.93 -9.15
C ALA A 4 4.83 7.38 -7.68
N ASN A 5 5.73 8.25 -7.20
CA ASN A 5 5.65 8.82 -5.86
C ASN A 5 4.38 9.65 -5.60
N GLN A 6 3.89 10.39 -6.61
CA GLN A 6 2.66 11.19 -6.48
C GLN A 6 1.43 10.29 -6.37
N ILE A 7 1.38 9.22 -7.18
CA ILE A 7 0.29 8.24 -7.16
C ILE A 7 0.25 7.53 -5.81
N VAL A 8 1.39 6.99 -5.36
CA VAL A 8 1.49 6.28 -4.09
C VAL A 8 1.13 7.20 -2.91
N GLY A 9 1.58 8.45 -2.91
CA GLY A 9 1.21 9.42 -1.86
C GLY A 9 -0.29 9.72 -1.82
N ARG A 10 -0.95 9.81 -2.97
CA ARG A 10 -2.42 9.99 -3.02
C ARG A 10 -3.15 8.75 -2.49
N LEU A 11 -2.70 7.55 -2.84
CA LEU A 11 -3.30 6.30 -2.38
C LEU A 11 -3.07 6.02 -0.89
N GLU A 12 -1.91 6.42 -0.36
CA GLU A 12 -1.64 6.38 1.08
C GLU A 12 -2.48 7.42 1.84
N GLY A 13 -2.60 8.65 1.32
CA GLY A 13 -3.40 9.71 1.94
C GLY A 13 -4.90 9.41 2.07
N ILE A 14 -5.45 8.53 1.22
CA ILE A 14 -6.83 8.02 1.35
C ILE A 14 -6.94 6.73 2.18
N GLY A 15 -5.82 6.22 2.71
CA GLY A 15 -5.76 5.01 3.54
C GLY A 15 -5.78 3.69 2.77
N LEU A 16 -5.66 3.70 1.44
CA LEU A 16 -5.64 2.47 0.62
C LEU A 16 -4.32 1.71 0.76
N LEU A 17 -3.22 2.47 0.82
CA LEU A 17 -1.87 1.94 1.00
C LEU A 17 -1.33 2.33 2.38
N ARG A 18 -0.57 1.43 3.00
CA ARG A 18 0.14 1.70 4.25
C ARG A 18 1.63 1.47 4.09
N GLU A 19 2.44 2.44 4.50
CA GLU A 19 3.89 2.29 4.59
C GLU A 19 4.25 1.28 5.70
N ILE A 20 5.17 0.36 5.41
CA ILE A 20 5.54 -0.72 6.35
C ILE A 20 7.04 -0.80 6.63
N THR A 21 7.84 0.13 6.09
CA THR A 21 9.31 0.11 6.18
C THR A 21 9.88 1.12 7.16
N GLY A 22 9.04 1.87 7.88
CA GLY A 22 9.51 2.86 8.86
C GLY A 22 10.28 4.01 8.22
N TYR A 23 9.89 4.41 7.01
CA TYR A 23 10.52 5.49 6.24
C TYR A 23 11.96 5.21 5.75
N ALA A 24 12.37 3.94 5.67
CA ALA A 24 13.65 3.54 5.09
C ALA A 24 13.73 3.77 3.56
N ARG A 25 14.93 3.68 2.97
CA ARG A 25 15.09 3.68 1.50
C ARG A 25 14.42 2.44 0.90
N ASN A 26 13.98 2.54 -0.36
CA ASN A 26 13.20 1.49 -1.05
C ASN A 26 11.87 1.18 -0.32
N ARG A 27 11.13 2.25 0.03
CA ARG A 27 9.88 2.16 0.79
C ARG A 27 8.92 1.15 0.17
N ARG A 28 8.35 0.28 1.00
CA ARG A 28 7.31 -0.66 0.61
C ARG A 28 5.96 -0.24 1.19
N PHE A 29 4.94 -0.40 0.38
CA PHE A 29 3.56 -0.07 0.73
C PHE A 29 2.73 -1.34 0.64
N ARG A 30 1.86 -1.55 1.62
CA ARG A 30 0.98 -2.70 1.70
C ARG A 30 -0.44 -2.29 1.33
N PHE A 31 -1.08 -3.09 0.49
CA PHE A 31 -2.49 -2.95 0.12
C PHE A 31 -3.33 -3.93 0.94
N GLU A 32 -3.73 -3.50 2.13
CA GLU A 32 -4.43 -4.35 3.12
C GLU A 32 -5.75 -4.95 2.58
N PRO A 33 -6.66 -4.18 1.93
CA PRO A 33 -7.88 -4.76 1.34
C PRO A 33 -7.64 -5.89 0.33
N TYR A 34 -6.55 -5.83 -0.44
CA TYR A 34 -6.22 -6.88 -1.39
C TYR A 34 -5.74 -8.15 -0.68
N LEU A 35 -4.94 -8.02 0.37
CA LEU A 35 -4.47 -9.17 1.14
C LEU A 35 -5.63 -9.89 1.83
N ARG A 36 -6.63 -9.16 2.34
CA ARG A 36 -7.83 -9.75 2.95
C ARG A 36 -8.61 -10.69 2.03
N LEU A 37 -8.59 -10.44 0.71
CA LEU A 37 -9.23 -11.33 -0.27
C LEU A 37 -8.67 -12.76 -0.23
N PHE A 38 -7.45 -12.92 0.25
CA PHE A 38 -6.77 -14.21 0.38
C PHE A 38 -6.88 -14.82 1.78
N GLU A 39 -7.33 -14.04 2.78
CA GLU A 39 -7.56 -14.54 4.14
C GLU A 39 -8.94 -15.21 4.27
N GLU A 40 -9.91 -14.82 3.45
CA GLU A 40 -11.31 -15.29 3.52
C GLU A 40 -11.57 -16.60 2.74
N GLY A 41 -10.61 -17.10 1.97
CA GLY A 41 -10.69 -18.35 1.19
C GLY A 41 -9.87 -19.52 1.75
N GLY A 42 -9.44 -19.43 3.01
CA GLY A 42 -8.64 -20.45 3.70
C GLY A 42 -9.47 -21.55 4.37
N GLU A 43 -10.52 -22.05 3.72
CA GLU A 43 -11.26 -23.26 4.09
C GLU A 43 -11.75 -24.02 2.85
#